data_AF-A0AAF0WAV4-F1
#
_entry.id   AF-A0AAF0WAV4-F1
#
_cell.length_a   1.000
_cell.length_b   1.000
_cell.length_c   1.000
_cell.angle_alpha   90.00
_cell.angle_beta   90.00
_cell.angle_gamma   90.00
#
_symmetry.space_group_name_H-M   'P 1'
#
loop_
_entity.id
_entity.type
_entity.pdbx_description
1 polymer ?
#
loop_
_entity_poly.entity_id
_entity_poly.type
_entity_poly.pdbx_seq_one_letter_code
_entity_poly.pdbx_strand_id
1 'polypeptide(L)'
;MDNQFIFKYSWETLPKKWVKKMERSEHGNRSDTNTDYPFPLLFEVVYNLLSTRYNSRIRVQTSADEVTRISPVVSLFSSAGLWEREVWDMFGVSSINHPDLRRISTDYGFEGHPLRKDLPLSGYVEVRYDDPEKRVVSEPIEMTQEFRYFDSASPWEQRSDV
;
A
#
# COMPACT_ATOMS: atom_id res chain seq x y z
N MET A 1 25.78 10.51 4.63
CA MET A 1 26.81 9.50 4.98
C MET A 1 26.36 8.20 4.38
N ASP A 2 26.91 7.91 3.22
CA ASP A 2 26.09 7.36 2.15
C ASP A 2 26.19 5.85 2.12
N ASN A 3 25.03 5.18 2.06
CA ASN A 3 24.90 3.72 1.94
C ASN A 3 25.38 3.18 0.56
N GLN A 4 26.25 3.94 -0.13
CA GLN A 4 26.73 3.66 -1.48
C GLN A 4 27.44 2.30 -1.58
N PHE A 5 28.18 1.92 -0.54
CA PHE A 5 28.94 0.68 -0.53
C PHE A 5 28.03 -0.54 -0.62
N ILE A 6 26.95 -0.58 0.17
CA ILE A 6 26.04 -1.74 0.19
C ILE A 6 25.18 -1.79 -1.05
N PHE A 7 24.70 -0.64 -1.52
CA PHE A 7 23.94 -0.60 -2.76
C PHE A 7 24.76 -1.14 -3.94
N LYS A 8 26.02 -0.70 -4.04
CA LYS A 8 26.96 -1.17 -5.07
C LYS A 8 27.29 -2.65 -4.90
N TYR A 9 27.62 -3.08 -3.69
CA TYR A 9 27.94 -4.48 -3.38
C TYR A 9 26.77 -5.42 -3.67
N SER A 10 25.55 -5.02 -3.29
CA SER A 10 24.33 -5.79 -3.57
C SER A 10 24.12 -5.93 -5.08
N TRP A 11 24.35 -4.88 -5.86
CA TRP A 11 24.23 -4.95 -7.32
C TRP A 11 25.24 -5.91 -7.96
N GLU A 12 26.48 -5.91 -7.47
CA GLU A 12 27.56 -6.74 -8.02
C GLU A 12 27.37 -8.23 -7.69
N THR A 13 26.76 -8.54 -6.54
CA THR A 13 26.61 -9.91 -6.04
C THR A 13 25.27 -10.56 -6.38
N LEU A 14 24.21 -9.76 -6.61
CA LEU A 14 22.88 -10.29 -6.91
C LEU A 14 22.83 -10.96 -8.30
N PRO A 15 22.13 -12.10 -8.44
CA PRO A 15 21.90 -12.68 -9.74
C PRO A 15 21.02 -11.76 -10.59
N LYS A 16 21.58 -11.21 -11.67
CA LYS A 16 20.95 -10.20 -12.53
C LYS A 16 19.59 -10.61 -13.12
N LYS A 17 19.31 -11.91 -13.20
CA LYS A 17 18.03 -12.44 -13.69
C LYS A 17 16.80 -12.00 -12.87
N TRP A 18 16.99 -11.65 -11.60
CA TRP A 18 15.89 -11.25 -10.71
C TRP A 18 15.69 -9.74 -10.62
N VAL A 19 16.63 -8.93 -11.11
CA VAL A 19 16.59 -7.48 -10.97
C VAL A 19 16.16 -6.85 -12.29
N LYS A 20 14.92 -6.34 -12.33
CA LYS A 20 14.38 -5.65 -13.53
C LYS A 20 14.89 -4.21 -13.65
N LYS A 21 14.88 -3.47 -12.55
CA LYS A 21 15.30 -2.07 -12.48
C LYS A 21 15.96 -1.83 -11.13
N MET A 22 17.02 -1.03 -11.11
CA MET A 22 17.70 -0.58 -9.90
C MET A 22 17.95 0.93 -10.01
N GLU A 23 17.44 1.69 -9.05
CA GLU A 23 17.55 3.14 -9.05
C GLU A 23 18.12 3.62 -7.71
N ARG A 24 18.98 4.63 -7.77
CA ARG A 24 19.51 5.32 -6.60
C ARG A 24 18.83 6.68 -6.53
N SER A 25 18.02 6.89 -5.50
CA SER A 25 17.51 8.22 -5.15
C SER A 25 18.28 8.76 -3.94
N GLU A 26 18.70 10.03 -4.03
CA GLU A 26 19.26 10.78 -2.89
C GLU A 26 18.15 11.39 -2.01
N HIS A 27 16.91 11.35 -2.51
CA HIS A 27 15.72 11.85 -1.84
C HIS A 27 15.40 11.03 -0.57
N GLY A 28 15.54 11.67 0.59
CA GLY A 28 15.23 11.10 1.89
C GLY A 28 13.78 10.62 1.97
N ASN A 29 13.58 9.36 2.40
CA ASN A 29 12.31 8.77 2.82
C ASN A 29 11.05 9.14 2.00
N ARG A 30 11.16 9.39 0.69
CA ARG A 30 9.97 9.56 -0.14
C ARG A 30 9.36 8.19 -0.35
N SER A 31 8.52 7.76 0.58
CA SER A 31 7.65 6.60 0.42
C SER A 31 6.53 7.01 -0.51
N ASP A 32 6.79 6.96 -1.82
CA ASP A 32 5.71 6.80 -2.79
C ASP A 32 5.18 5.36 -2.60
N THR A 33 4.52 5.13 -1.47
CA THR A 33 3.81 3.89 -1.13
C THR A 33 2.36 4.20 -1.36
N ASN A 34 1.86 3.72 -2.50
CA ASN A 34 0.49 3.73 -3.04
C ASN A 34 0.43 4.41 -4.41
N THR A 35 1.11 3.80 -5.38
CA THR A 35 1.12 4.22 -6.79
C THR A 35 0.15 3.35 -7.59
N ASP A 36 -1.15 3.45 -7.32
CA ASP A 36 -2.16 2.92 -8.25
C ASP A 36 -2.15 3.80 -9.50
N TYR A 37 -1.51 3.34 -10.57
CA TYR A 37 -1.55 4.03 -11.86
C TYR A 37 -2.94 3.81 -12.49
N PRO A 38 -3.60 4.85 -13.03
CA PRO A 38 -4.95 4.70 -13.59
C PRO A 38 -5.00 3.85 -14.87
N PHE A 39 -3.84 3.43 -15.43
CA PHE A 39 -3.76 2.58 -16.61
C PHE A 39 -2.46 1.76 -16.63
N PRO A 40 -2.49 0.42 -16.79
CA PRO A 40 -3.43 -0.55 -16.21
C PRO A 40 -3.31 -0.62 -14.67
N LEU A 41 -4.32 -1.20 -13.99
CA LEU A 41 -4.44 -1.37 -12.53
C LEU A 41 -3.32 -2.24 -11.94
N LEU A 42 -2.13 -1.67 -11.88
CA LEU A 42 -0.92 -2.25 -11.31
C LEU A 42 -0.78 -1.72 -9.89
N PHE A 43 -0.89 -2.61 -8.92
CA PHE A 43 -0.48 -2.35 -7.55
C PHE A 43 1.04 -2.39 -7.48
N GLU A 44 1.63 -1.46 -6.73
CA GLU A 44 3.04 -1.48 -6.41
C GLU A 44 3.22 -1.85 -4.94
N VAL A 45 3.71 -3.07 -4.70
CA VAL A 45 4.05 -3.54 -3.35
C VAL A 45 5.49 -3.19 -3.05
N VAL A 46 5.68 -2.41 -1.99
CA VAL A 46 6.97 -1.83 -1.61
C VAL A 46 7.43 -2.38 -0.26
N TYR A 47 8.53 -3.12 -0.26
CA TYR A 47 9.17 -3.60 0.95
C TYR A 47 10.32 -2.68 1.36
N ASN A 48 10.19 -2.04 2.51
CA ASN A 48 11.25 -1.25 3.11
C ASN A 48 12.01 -2.09 4.13
N LEU A 49 13.29 -2.38 3.84
CA LEU A 49 14.15 -3.20 4.68
C LEU A 49 15.29 -2.35 5.26
N LEU A 50 15.54 -2.51 6.56
CA LEU A 50 16.63 -1.87 7.28
C LEU A 50 17.65 -2.91 7.71
N SER A 51 18.91 -2.72 7.34
CA SER A 51 20.04 -3.46 7.89
C SER A 51 20.64 -2.70 9.07
N THR A 52 20.50 -3.23 10.28
CA THR A 52 21.02 -2.59 11.50
C THR A 52 22.54 -2.66 11.59
N ARG A 53 23.16 -3.76 11.16
CA ARG A 53 24.63 -3.94 11.20
C ARG A 53 25.37 -2.89 10.38
N TYR A 54 24.83 -2.56 9.21
CA TYR A 54 25.49 -1.65 8.29
C TYR A 54 24.78 -0.30 8.17
N ASN A 55 23.75 -0.08 8.99
CA ASN A 55 22.94 1.14 9.03
C ASN A 55 22.45 1.60 7.64
N SER A 56 22.04 0.64 6.80
CA SER A 56 21.58 0.92 5.43
C SER A 56 20.14 0.50 5.22
N ARG A 57 19.38 1.30 4.48
CA ARG A 57 18.01 1.00 4.06
C ARG A 57 17.98 0.66 2.58
N ILE A 58 17.20 -0.36 2.24
CA ILE A 58 16.94 -0.77 0.87
C ILE A 58 15.43 -0.86 0.70
N ARG A 59 14.94 -0.37 -0.44
CA ARG A 59 13.56 -0.52 -0.86
C ARG A 59 13.50 -1.52 -2.01
N VAL A 60 12.67 -2.54 -1.87
CA VAL A 60 12.40 -3.52 -2.92
C VAL A 60 10.98 -3.30 -3.39
N GLN A 61 10.82 -2.97 -4.68
CA GLN A 61 9.53 -2.71 -5.29
C GLN A 61 9.15 -3.87 -6.21
N THR A 62 7.89 -4.28 -6.13
CA THR A 62 7.31 -5.31 -6.99
C THR A 62 5.97 -4.84 -7.48
N SER A 63 5.69 -5.06 -8.77
CA SER A 63 4.39 -4.76 -9.37
C SER A 63 3.53 -6.02 -9.39
N ALA A 64 2.26 -5.87 -9.06
CA ALA A 64 1.27 -6.94 -9.10
C ALA A 64 -0.06 -6.42 -9.64
N ASP A 65 -0.76 -7.27 -10.40
CA ASP A 65 -2.14 -7.02 -10.82
C ASP A 65 -3.12 -7.48 -9.74
N GLU A 66 -4.40 -7.16 -9.89
CA GLU A 66 -5.46 -7.55 -8.94
C GLU A 66 -5.61 -9.07 -8.77
N VAL A 67 -5.35 -9.82 -9.84
CA VAL A 67 -5.50 -11.29 -9.86
C VAL A 67 -4.19 -12.00 -9.49
N THR A 68 -3.07 -11.29 -9.61
CA THR A 68 -1.75 -11.88 -9.45
C THR A 68 -1.43 -12.09 -7.98
N ARG A 69 -1.23 -13.35 -7.58
CA ARG A 69 -0.86 -13.68 -6.20
C ARG A 69 0.64 -13.50 -5.97
N ILE A 70 1.01 -12.76 -4.93
CA ILE A 70 2.41 -12.51 -4.57
C ILE A 70 2.91 -13.61 -3.63
N SER A 71 4.21 -13.90 -3.66
CA SER A 71 4.85 -14.78 -2.68
C SER A 71 5.02 -14.07 -1.33
N PRO A 72 4.51 -14.63 -0.22
CA PRO A 72 4.62 -14.00 1.09
C PRO A 72 6.06 -14.06 1.61
N VAL A 73 6.43 -13.06 2.40
CA VAL A 73 7.72 -12.97 3.09
C VAL A 73 7.60 -13.29 4.58
N VAL A 74 6.41 -13.69 5.06
CA VAL A 74 6.15 -14.09 6.46
C VAL A 74 7.11 -15.17 6.99
N SER A 75 7.58 -16.07 6.12
CA SER A 75 8.55 -17.11 6.48
C SER A 75 9.95 -16.58 6.76
N LEU A 76 10.31 -15.44 6.15
CA LEU A 76 11.58 -14.75 6.36
C LEU A 76 11.48 -13.72 7.49
N PHE A 77 10.38 -12.97 7.50
CA PHE A 77 10.10 -11.90 8.44
C PHE A 77 8.74 -12.13 9.10
N SER A 78 8.73 -12.66 10.32
CA SER A 78 7.47 -12.90 11.04
C SER A 78 6.63 -11.64 11.25
N SER A 79 7.25 -10.46 11.26
CA SER A 79 6.55 -9.17 11.37
C SER A 79 5.71 -8.85 10.13
N ALA A 80 6.02 -9.44 8.98
CA ALA A 80 5.33 -9.14 7.72
C ALA A 80 3.89 -9.66 7.69
N GLY A 81 3.51 -10.64 8.52
CA GLY A 81 2.18 -11.22 8.48
C GLY A 81 1.04 -10.21 8.73
N LEU A 82 1.25 -9.21 9.61
CA LEU A 82 0.24 -8.16 9.81
C LEU A 82 0.18 -7.19 8.63
N TRP A 83 1.34 -6.82 8.08
CA TRP A 83 1.42 -5.93 6.91
C TRP A 83 0.83 -6.56 5.65
N GLU A 84 1.07 -7.85 5.41
CA GLU A 84 0.50 -8.58 4.28
C GLU A 84 -1.02 -8.68 4.40
N ARG A 85 -1.56 -8.85 5.61
CA ARG A 85 -3.00 -8.80 5.88
C ARG A 85 -3.58 -7.41 5.67
N GLU A 86 -2.89 -6.36 6.08
CA GLU A 86 -3.31 -4.97 5.86
C GLU A 86 -3.32 -4.63 4.37
N VAL A 87 -2.28 -5.00 3.62
CA VAL A 87 -2.23 -4.82 2.17
C VAL A 87 -3.37 -5.56 1.47
N TRP A 88 -3.70 -6.77 1.92
CA TRP A 88 -4.85 -7.50 1.39
C TRP A 88 -6.18 -6.82 1.73
N ASP A 89 -6.35 -6.31 2.95
CA ASP A 89 -7.57 -5.63 3.38
C ASP A 89 -7.78 -4.29 2.64
N MET A 90 -6.71 -3.49 2.53
CA MET A 90 -6.76 -2.14 1.98
C MET A 90 -6.77 -2.08 0.44
N PHE A 91 -6.03 -2.97 -0.23
CA PHE A 91 -5.83 -2.96 -1.69
C PHE A 91 -6.34 -4.22 -2.39
N GLY A 92 -6.54 -5.33 -1.68
CA GLY A 92 -6.99 -6.60 -2.27
C GLY A 92 -5.88 -7.43 -2.92
N VAL A 93 -4.62 -7.04 -2.73
CA VAL A 93 -3.48 -7.83 -3.23
C VAL A 93 -3.34 -9.10 -2.39
N SER A 94 -3.51 -10.26 -3.02
CA SER A 94 -3.50 -11.54 -2.32
C SER A 94 -2.12 -12.23 -2.36
N SER A 95 -1.78 -12.92 -1.27
CA SER A 95 -0.53 -13.68 -1.15
C SER A 95 -0.77 -15.17 -1.20
N ILE A 96 0.09 -15.92 -1.90
CA ILE A 96 -0.03 -17.38 -2.02
C ILE A 96 0.42 -18.06 -0.73
N ASN A 97 -0.37 -18.99 -0.19
CA ASN A 97 -0.03 -19.77 1.01
C ASN A 97 0.28 -18.94 2.27
N HIS A 98 -0.33 -17.76 2.44
CA HIS A 98 -0.26 -17.03 3.70
C HIS A 98 -1.02 -17.80 4.81
N PRO A 99 -0.46 -17.94 6.03
CA PRO A 99 -1.03 -18.81 7.07
C PRO A 99 -2.38 -18.34 7.64
N ASP A 100 -2.61 -17.03 7.74
CA ASP A 100 -3.89 -16.44 8.20
C ASP A 100 -4.18 -15.16 7.40
N LEU A 101 -4.76 -15.29 6.21
CA LEU A 101 -5.15 -14.14 5.39
C LEU A 101 -6.61 -13.76 5.67
N ARG A 102 -6.80 -12.74 6.51
CA ARG A 102 -8.11 -12.17 6.85
C ARG A 102 -7.99 -10.67 7.10
N ARG A 103 -9.14 -9.97 7.00
CA ARG A 103 -9.25 -8.52 7.19
C ARG A 103 -8.82 -8.18 8.62
N ILE A 104 -8.23 -7.02 8.81
CA ILE A 104 -7.69 -6.61 10.12
C ILE A 104 -8.10 -5.20 10.50
N SER A 105 -8.23 -4.30 9.53
CA SER A 105 -8.52 -2.89 9.77
C SER A 105 -9.97 -2.54 9.41
N THR A 106 -10.56 -3.19 8.40
CA THR A 106 -11.96 -2.96 8.04
C THR A 106 -12.94 -3.75 8.89
N ASP A 107 -14.17 -3.26 8.97
CA ASP A 107 -15.27 -3.94 9.64
C ASP A 107 -15.63 -5.28 8.98
N TYR A 108 -16.22 -6.18 9.76
CA TYR A 108 -16.48 -7.57 9.35
C TYR A 108 -17.38 -7.72 8.10
N GLY A 109 -18.22 -6.74 7.79
CA GLY A 109 -19.11 -6.72 6.62
C GLY A 109 -18.68 -5.75 5.53
N PHE A 110 -17.44 -5.24 5.57
CA PHE A 110 -17.00 -4.23 4.60
C PHE A 110 -16.84 -4.82 3.20
N GLU A 111 -17.53 -4.22 2.23
CA GLU A 111 -17.45 -4.58 0.83
C GLU A 111 -16.41 -3.69 0.11
N GLY A 112 -15.50 -4.33 -0.64
CA GLY A 112 -14.43 -3.64 -1.34
C GLY A 112 -13.16 -3.43 -0.50
N HIS A 113 -12.29 -2.55 -1.01
CA HIS A 113 -10.93 -2.28 -0.54
C HIS A 113 -10.70 -0.76 -0.45
N PRO A 114 -10.57 -0.19 0.76
CA PRO A 114 -10.74 1.24 0.99
C PRO A 114 -9.68 2.16 0.42
N LEU A 115 -8.44 1.70 0.25
CA LEU A 115 -7.35 2.55 -0.25
C LEU A 115 -7.19 2.50 -1.77
N ARG A 116 -8.08 1.79 -2.47
CA ARG A 116 -8.11 1.85 -3.92
C ARG A 116 -8.69 3.19 -4.39
N LYS A 117 -8.20 3.68 -5.52
CA LYS A 117 -8.59 4.97 -6.09
C LYS A 117 -10.01 5.01 -6.68
N ASP A 118 -10.63 3.85 -6.89
CA ASP A 118 -12.02 3.73 -7.35
C ASP A 118 -13.04 3.90 -6.23
N LEU A 119 -12.65 3.67 -4.97
CA LEU A 119 -13.55 3.80 -3.84
C LEU A 119 -13.75 5.28 -3.42
N PRO A 120 -15.00 5.77 -3.28
CA PRO A 120 -15.24 7.11 -2.77
C PRO A 120 -14.83 7.23 -1.29
N LEU A 121 -14.34 8.40 -0.89
CA LEU A 121 -13.89 8.68 0.48
C LEU A 121 -14.97 8.40 1.53
N SER A 122 -16.24 8.70 1.23
CA SER A 122 -17.35 8.49 2.17
C SER A 122 -17.77 7.03 2.29
N GLY A 123 -17.28 6.13 1.41
CA GLY A 123 -17.78 4.76 1.30
C GLY A 123 -19.18 4.68 0.71
N TYR A 124 -19.77 3.48 0.74
CA TYR A 124 -21.11 3.22 0.22
C TYR A 124 -22.18 3.12 1.30
N VAL A 125 -21.77 2.80 2.53
CA VAL A 125 -22.64 2.41 3.63
C VAL A 125 -22.27 3.19 4.88
N GLU A 126 -23.27 3.72 5.57
CA GLU A 126 -23.13 4.33 6.88
C GLU A 126 -23.76 3.45 7.96
N VAL A 127 -23.29 3.61 9.19
CA VAL A 127 -23.73 2.82 10.33
C VAL A 127 -24.51 3.73 11.27
N ARG A 128 -25.77 3.37 11.57
CA ARG A 128 -26.63 4.10 12.50
C ARG A 128 -27.26 3.19 13.54
N TYR A 129 -27.51 3.72 14.72
CA TYR A 129 -28.27 3.00 15.75
C TYR A 129 -29.76 3.20 15.52
N ASP A 130 -30.53 2.11 15.54
CA ASP A 130 -31.99 2.15 15.43
C ASP A 130 -32.63 1.85 16.80
N ASP A 131 -33.33 2.84 17.35
CA ASP A 131 -33.97 2.75 18.68
C ASP A 131 -35.10 1.70 18.74
N PRO A 132 -36.00 1.57 17.74
CA PRO A 132 -37.03 0.53 17.70
C PRO A 132 -36.45 -0.89 17.71
N GLU A 133 -35.49 -1.18 16.84
CA GLU A 133 -34.84 -2.49 16.76
C GLU A 133 -33.79 -2.72 17.86
N LYS A 134 -33.38 -1.67 18.58
CA LYS A 134 -32.30 -1.65 19.58
C LYS A 134 -31.00 -2.26 19.06
N ARG A 135 -30.67 -1.96 17.80
CA ARG A 135 -29.52 -2.55 17.10
C ARG A 135 -28.88 -1.53 16.17
N VAL A 136 -27.60 -1.76 15.89
CA VAL A 136 -26.84 -1.02 14.88
C VAL A 136 -27.18 -1.58 13.49
N VAL A 137 -27.65 -0.71 12.59
CA VAL A 137 -28.03 -1.04 11.21
C VAL A 137 -27.08 -0.33 10.24
N SER A 138 -26.74 -1.01 9.15
CA SER A 138 -25.92 -0.48 8.07
C SER A 138 -26.79 -0.13 6.88
N GLU A 139 -26.77 1.12 6.43
CA GLU A 139 -27.64 1.63 5.36
C GLU A 139 -26.86 2.37 4.28
N PRO A 140 -27.40 2.50 3.05
CA PRO A 140 -26.79 3.33 2.02
C PRO A 140 -26.59 4.75 2.53
N ILE A 141 -25.44 5.34 2.18
CA ILE A 141 -25.06 6.64 2.69
C ILE A 141 -25.95 7.77 2.15
N GLU A 142 -26.51 8.59 3.04
CA GLU A 142 -27.25 9.81 2.70
C GLU A 142 -26.62 11.02 3.41
N MET A 143 -25.68 11.70 2.73
CA MET A 143 -25.03 12.88 3.30
C MET A 143 -25.86 14.15 3.09
N THR A 144 -26.09 14.92 4.16
CA THR A 144 -26.74 16.24 4.08
C THR A 144 -25.89 17.28 3.36
N GLN A 145 -24.56 17.15 3.45
CA GLN A 145 -23.58 17.97 2.74
C GLN A 145 -22.59 17.05 2.03
N GLU A 146 -22.39 17.28 0.73
CA GLU A 146 -21.40 16.55 -0.06
C GLU A 146 -19.95 16.94 0.28
N PHE A 147 -19.03 16.03 -0.02
CA PHE A 147 -17.60 16.29 0.12
C PHE A 147 -17.16 17.38 -0.86
N ARG A 148 -16.53 18.45 -0.34
CA ARG A 148 -16.01 19.54 -1.16
C ARG A 148 -14.59 19.25 -1.62
N TYR A 149 -14.43 18.94 -2.90
CA TYR A 149 -13.13 18.84 -3.54
C TYR A 149 -12.63 20.23 -3.94
N PHE A 150 -11.49 20.65 -3.40
CA PHE A 150 -10.84 21.91 -3.76
C PHE A 150 -9.64 21.62 -4.64
N ASP A 151 -9.63 22.18 -5.85
CA ASP A 151 -8.44 22.16 -6.70
C ASP A 151 -7.48 23.25 -6.25
N SER A 152 -6.47 22.85 -5.48
CA SER A 152 -5.40 23.72 -5.00
C SER A 152 -4.17 23.69 -5.91
N ALA A 153 -4.22 22.97 -7.03
CA ALA A 153 -3.08 22.86 -7.93
C ALA A 153 -2.74 24.22 -8.53
N SER A 154 -1.51 24.67 -8.30
CA SER A 154 -0.99 25.82 -9.03
C SER A 154 -0.73 25.39 -10.48
N PRO A 155 -1.09 26.21 -11.49
CA PRO A 155 -0.72 25.95 -12.88
C PRO A 155 0.80 25.87 -13.12
N TRP A 156 1.60 26.37 -12.17
CA TRP A 156 3.07 26.39 -12.26
C TRP A 156 3.67 25.24 -11.46
N GLU A 157 4.55 24.46 -12.08
CA GLU A 157 5.27 23.37 -11.43
C GLU A 157 6.28 23.95 -10.42
N GLN A 158 5.98 23.81 -9.14
CA GLN A 158 6.93 24.13 -8.08
C GLN A 158 7.92 22.96 -7.97
N ARG A 159 9.03 23.05 -8.70
CA ARG A 159 10.18 22.19 -8.42
C ARG A 159 10.72 22.53 -7.05
N SER A 160 10.52 21.63 -6.09
CA SER A 160 11.22 21.67 -4.81
C SER A 160 12.61 21.09 -5.02
N ASP A 161 13.50 21.89 -5.61
CA ASP A 161 14.92 21.58 -5.70
C ASP A 161 15.60 22.00 -4.38
N VAL A 162 15.36 21.27 -3.28
CA VAL A 162 16.15 21.32 -2.03
C VAL A 162 16.15 19.95 -1.35
#